data_AF-F8KY36-F1
#
_entry.id   AF-F8KY36-F1
#
_cell.length_a   1.000
_cell.length_b   1.000
_cell.length_c   1.000
_cell.angle_alpha   90.00
_cell.angle_beta   90.00
_cell.angle_gamma   90.00
#
_symmetry.space_group_name_H-M   'P 1'
#
loop_
_entity.id
_entity.type
_entity.pdbx_description
1 polymer ?
#
loop_
_entity_poly.entity_id
_entity_poly.type
_entity_poly.pdbx_seq_one_letter_code
_entity_poly.pdbx_strand_id
1 'polypeptide(L)'
;MIKKHLLASGIFALLAWGSPLYSHCQMPCGIYHDNMIYDQIDQYVETMVKGITVLTDNKFTTLHDKNEFVRWIMTKETESNKVSELITTYFLQQKIKPDEEDSTKKVVMAHRLLFLIVGIKQNIDIKMVKNFQDQWEKFKLLFHVEGYECKMEQLKLKEWEEARERAKKQDATDHDHAHDHDHDHAHAHHHHH
;
A
#
# COMPACT_ATOMS: atom_id res chain seq x y z
N MET A 1 -2.53 17.05 61.54
CA MET A 1 -1.45 16.54 60.66
C MET A 1 -1.92 16.11 59.25
N ILE A 2 -3.14 16.45 58.81
CA ILE A 2 -3.72 15.90 57.55
C ILE A 2 -3.36 16.71 56.29
N LYS A 3 -2.97 17.99 56.43
CA LYS A 3 -2.68 18.87 55.27
C LYS A 3 -1.36 18.58 54.54
N LYS A 4 -0.38 17.92 55.19
CA LYS A 4 0.93 17.62 54.57
C LYS A 4 0.88 16.43 53.61
N HIS A 5 -0.06 15.51 53.80
CA HIS A 5 -0.21 14.33 52.95
C HIS A 5 -1.02 14.61 51.66
N LEU A 6 -1.87 15.63 51.67
CA LEU A 6 -2.61 16.06 50.47
C LEU A 6 -1.70 16.75 49.44
N LEU A 7 -0.67 17.48 49.88
CA LEU A 7 0.31 18.09 48.98
C LEU A 7 1.25 17.06 48.34
N ALA A 8 1.57 15.98 49.06
CA ALA A 8 2.43 14.91 48.55
C ALA A 8 1.74 14.05 47.47
N SER A 9 0.41 13.88 47.55
CA SER A 9 -0.37 13.11 46.56
C SER A 9 -0.54 13.86 45.23
N GLY A 10 -0.67 15.19 45.26
CA GLY A 10 -0.82 16.01 44.06
C GLY A 10 0.42 16.07 43.17
N ILE A 11 1.62 15.93 43.74
CA ILE A 11 2.89 15.96 43.00
C ILE A 11 3.15 14.63 42.27
N PHE A 12 2.66 13.50 42.78
CA PHE A 12 2.82 12.19 42.14
C PHE A 12 1.90 12.00 40.92
N ALA A 13 0.73 12.67 40.90
CA ALA A 13 -0.22 12.60 39.79
C ALA A 13 0.23 13.39 38.53
N LEU A 14 1.17 14.34 38.66
CA LEU A 14 1.70 15.13 37.55
C LEU A 14 2.82 14.43 36.76
N LEU A 15 3.40 13.35 37.30
CA LEU A 15 4.47 12.58 36.63
C LEU A 15 3.93 11.43 35.74
N ALA A 16 2.62 11.18 35.75
CA ALA A 16 1.99 10.11 34.99
C ALA A 16 1.49 10.53 33.59
N TRP A 17 1.64 11.80 33.20
CA TRP A 17 1.55 12.20 31.80
C TRP A 17 2.85 11.85 31.08
N GLY A 18 3.10 10.55 30.94
CA GLY A 18 4.01 10.05 29.92
C GLY A 18 3.52 10.59 28.58
N SER A 19 4.28 11.51 28.00
CA SER A 19 4.12 11.87 26.59
C SER A 19 4.13 10.57 25.77
N PRO A 20 3.35 10.44 24.69
CA PRO A 20 3.54 9.33 23.78
C PRO A 20 4.99 9.41 23.29
N LEU A 21 5.82 8.48 23.75
CA LEU A 21 7.17 8.26 23.24
C LEU A 21 6.98 7.89 21.77
N TYR A 22 7.03 8.91 20.91
CA TYR A 22 7.37 8.77 19.51
C TYR A 22 8.84 8.38 19.45
N SER A 23 9.16 7.16 19.87
CA SER A 23 10.51 6.62 19.83
C SER A 23 10.81 6.16 18.40
N HIS A 24 11.12 7.11 17.52
CA HIS A 24 11.82 6.89 16.26
C HIS A 24 13.29 7.23 16.43
N CYS A 25 13.91 6.64 17.44
CA CYS A 25 15.35 6.75 17.64
C CYS A 25 16.03 5.79 16.67
N GLN A 26 16.74 6.32 15.66
CA GLN A 26 17.59 5.56 14.73
C GLN A 26 18.79 4.85 15.42
N MET A 27 18.75 4.78 16.75
CA MET A 27 19.68 4.02 17.59
C MET A 27 19.24 2.55 17.62
N PRO A 28 20.18 1.59 17.67
CA PRO A 28 19.87 0.17 17.81
C PRO A 28 19.34 -0.11 19.23
N CYS A 29 18.08 0.26 19.48
CA CYS A 29 17.43 0.09 20.79
C CYS A 29 16.82 -1.32 20.96
N GLY A 30 16.75 -2.13 19.89
CA GLY A 30 16.19 -3.48 19.92
C GLY A 30 14.66 -3.52 20.09
N ILE A 31 13.98 -2.37 20.15
CA ILE A 31 12.52 -2.25 20.36
C ILE A 31 11.87 -1.80 19.04
N TYR A 32 12.12 -2.53 17.96
CA TYR A 32 11.35 -2.37 16.73
C TYR A 32 10.27 -3.44 16.70
N HIS A 33 9.02 -3.00 16.86
CA HIS A 33 7.87 -3.84 16.53
C HIS A 33 7.74 -3.80 15.01
N ASP A 34 8.44 -4.69 14.31
CA ASP A 34 8.46 -4.75 12.85
C ASP A 34 7.02 -4.74 12.29
N ASN A 35 6.10 -5.46 12.92
CA ASN A 35 4.67 -5.47 12.58
C ASN A 35 4.05 -4.06 12.52
N MET A 36 4.40 -3.16 13.45
CA MET A 36 3.85 -1.79 13.44
C MET A 36 4.29 -1.01 12.20
N ILE A 37 5.49 -1.26 11.68
CA ILE A 37 5.95 -0.61 10.45
C ILE A 37 5.15 -1.12 9.26
N TYR A 38 4.91 -2.43 9.20
CA TYR A 38 4.10 -3.01 8.14
C TYR A 38 2.65 -2.50 8.19
N ASP A 39 2.04 -2.49 9.37
CA ASP A 39 0.69 -1.98 9.61
C ASP A 39 0.55 -0.50 9.24
N GLN A 40 1.56 0.32 9.52
CA GLN A 40 1.56 1.74 9.14
C GLN A 40 1.53 1.94 7.62
N ILE A 41 2.25 1.11 6.87
CA ILE A 41 2.27 1.19 5.41
C ILE A 41 0.99 0.60 4.81
N ASP A 42 0.44 -0.46 5.39
CA ASP A 42 -0.86 -1.01 5.01
C ASP A 42 -1.99 0.03 5.27
N GLN A 43 -1.96 0.71 6.41
CA GLN A 43 -2.90 1.81 6.73
C GLN A 43 -2.77 2.99 5.74
N TYR A 44 -1.55 3.30 5.28
CA TYR A 44 -1.35 4.29 4.24
C TYR A 44 -2.05 3.90 2.94
N VAL A 45 -1.94 2.64 2.50
CA VAL A 45 -2.64 2.14 1.31
C VAL A 45 -4.15 2.36 1.44
N GLU A 46 -4.75 1.94 2.56
CA GLU A 46 -6.18 2.15 2.82
C GLU A 46 -6.58 3.63 2.79
N THR A 47 -5.74 4.49 3.38
CA THR A 47 -5.96 5.94 3.41
C THR A 47 -5.90 6.55 2.01
N MET A 48 -4.96 6.10 1.16
CA MET A 48 -4.83 6.58 -0.21
C MET A 48 -5.98 6.09 -1.09
N VAL A 49 -6.43 4.84 -0.93
CA VAL A 49 -7.63 4.33 -1.61
C VAL A 49 -8.82 5.22 -1.26
N LYS A 50 -9.08 5.42 0.03
CA LYS A 50 -10.20 6.27 0.48
C LYS A 50 -10.09 7.70 -0.05
N GLY A 51 -8.93 8.34 0.10
CA GLY A 51 -8.73 9.71 -0.31
C GLY A 51 -8.88 9.92 -1.82
N ILE A 52 -8.32 9.02 -2.63
CA ILE A 52 -8.44 9.10 -4.09
C ILE A 52 -9.87 8.81 -4.54
N THR A 53 -10.59 7.86 -3.94
CA THR A 53 -12.01 7.63 -4.24
C THR A 53 -12.84 8.87 -3.95
N VAL A 54 -12.68 9.51 -2.78
CA VAL A 54 -13.39 10.76 -2.47
C VAL A 54 -13.07 11.86 -3.47
N LEU A 55 -11.79 12.03 -3.82
CA LEU A 55 -11.34 13.02 -4.81
C LEU A 55 -11.86 12.77 -6.24
N THR A 56 -12.19 11.52 -6.57
CA THR A 56 -12.65 11.12 -7.90
C THR A 56 -14.18 11.18 -8.02
N ASP A 57 -14.89 10.71 -7.00
CA ASP A 57 -16.33 10.47 -7.07
C ASP A 57 -17.16 11.72 -6.69
N ASN A 58 -16.59 12.67 -5.96
CA ASN A 58 -17.28 13.88 -5.53
C ASN A 58 -17.09 15.04 -6.52
N LYS A 59 -18.14 15.84 -6.72
CA LYS A 59 -18.16 16.99 -7.63
C LYS A 59 -17.63 18.30 -7.01
N PHE A 60 -17.50 18.36 -5.69
CA PHE A 60 -16.96 19.50 -4.94
C PHE A 60 -17.57 20.87 -5.30
N THR A 61 -18.90 20.96 -5.31
CA THR A 61 -19.62 22.14 -5.83
C THR A 61 -19.81 23.25 -4.79
N THR A 62 -19.85 22.93 -3.49
CA THR A 62 -20.01 23.93 -2.42
C THR A 62 -18.67 24.39 -1.84
N LEU A 63 -18.67 25.52 -1.11
CA LEU A 63 -17.47 25.97 -0.37
C LEU A 63 -17.04 24.95 0.70
N HIS A 64 -18.00 24.26 1.32
CA HIS A 64 -17.71 23.21 2.28
C HIS A 64 -16.98 22.04 1.61
N ASP A 65 -17.46 21.59 0.45
CA ASP A 65 -16.83 20.49 -0.28
C ASP A 65 -15.44 20.88 -0.78
N LYS A 66 -15.23 22.13 -1.20
CA LYS A 66 -13.90 22.63 -1.58
C LYS A 66 -12.90 22.57 -0.43
N ASN A 67 -13.35 22.82 0.81
CA ASN A 67 -12.48 22.61 1.98
C ASN A 67 -12.13 21.13 2.15
N GLU A 68 -13.08 20.23 1.92
CA GLU A 68 -12.83 18.78 1.95
C GLU A 68 -11.83 18.35 0.86
N PHE A 69 -11.99 18.85 -0.37
CA PHE A 69 -11.05 18.61 -1.47
C PHE A 69 -9.62 18.98 -1.07
N VAL A 70 -9.43 20.21 -0.57
CA VAL A 70 -8.10 20.69 -0.14
C VAL A 70 -7.55 19.82 0.99
N ARG A 71 -8.38 19.41 1.96
CA ARG A 71 -7.96 18.52 3.04
C ARG A 71 -7.47 17.18 2.51
N TRP A 72 -8.18 16.55 1.58
CA TRP A 72 -7.74 15.28 1.00
C TRP A 72 -6.45 15.41 0.19
N ILE A 73 -6.26 16.51 -0.54
CA ILE A 73 -4.98 16.80 -1.22
C ILE A 73 -3.85 16.94 -0.20
N MET A 74 -4.06 17.69 0.89
CA MET A 74 -3.05 17.87 1.95
C MET A 74 -2.78 16.59 2.75
N THR A 75 -3.80 15.77 3.01
CA THR A 75 -3.65 14.45 3.64
C THR A 75 -2.82 13.54 2.76
N LYS A 76 -3.08 13.50 1.44
CA LYS A 76 -2.31 12.71 0.49
C LYS A 76 -0.83 13.09 0.50
N GLU A 77 -0.53 14.38 0.50
CA GLU A 77 0.83 14.92 0.59
C GLU A 77 1.52 14.50 1.90
N THR A 78 0.83 14.73 3.04
CA THR A 78 1.38 14.52 4.37
C THR A 78 1.63 13.05 4.67
N GLU A 79 0.66 12.16 4.42
CA GLU A 79 0.80 10.73 4.68
C GLU A 79 1.83 10.08 3.75
N SER A 80 1.90 10.54 2.49
CA SER A 80 2.93 10.09 1.54
C SER A 80 4.35 10.44 1.99
N ASN A 81 4.54 11.63 2.58
CA ASN A 81 5.84 12.03 3.12
C ASN A 81 6.22 11.16 4.33
N LYS A 82 5.29 10.87 5.24
CA LYS A 82 5.53 9.98 6.38
C LYS A 82 5.96 8.58 5.94
N VAL A 83 5.26 7.98 4.98
CA VAL A 83 5.64 6.64 4.47
C VAL A 83 6.94 6.69 3.69
N SER A 84 7.22 7.76 2.94
CA SER A 84 8.51 7.92 2.27
C SER A 84 9.67 7.98 3.26
N GLU A 85 9.51 8.74 4.33
CA GLU A 85 10.48 8.82 5.43
C GLU A 85 10.62 7.47 6.11
N LEU A 86 9.51 6.76 6.37
CA LEU A 86 9.53 5.45 6.99
C LEU A 86 10.29 4.43 6.12
N ILE A 87 10.02 4.38 4.82
CA ILE A 87 10.74 3.49 3.89
C ILE A 87 12.23 3.82 3.85
N THR A 88 12.56 5.10 3.85
CA THR A 88 13.96 5.55 3.81
C THR A 88 14.69 5.21 5.11
N THR A 89 14.11 5.54 6.24
CA THR A 89 14.78 5.45 7.55
C THR A 89 14.80 4.04 8.10
N TYR A 90 13.75 3.25 7.89
CA TYR A 90 13.69 1.89 8.40
C TYR A 90 14.25 0.87 7.41
N PHE A 91 13.80 0.88 6.15
CA PHE A 91 14.26 -0.13 5.19
C PHE A 91 15.64 0.19 4.64
N LEU A 92 15.83 1.37 4.02
CA LEU A 92 17.10 1.69 3.35
C LEU A 92 18.26 1.90 4.33
N GLN A 93 18.04 2.57 5.46
CA GLN A 93 19.11 2.90 6.40
C GLN A 93 19.37 1.80 7.44
N GLN A 94 18.36 1.02 7.86
CA GLN A 94 18.50 0.09 8.98
C GLN A 94 18.43 -1.39 8.58
N LYS A 95 17.41 -1.79 7.79
CA LYS A 95 17.13 -3.21 7.48
C LYS A 95 17.96 -3.75 6.34
N ILE A 96 18.10 -3.01 5.23
CA ILE A 96 18.86 -3.48 4.07
C ILE A 96 20.34 -3.29 4.37
N LYS A 97 21.09 -4.38 4.52
CA LYS A 97 22.52 -4.31 4.70
C LYS A 97 23.21 -4.13 3.35
N PRO A 98 24.33 -3.40 3.29
CA PRO A 98 25.17 -3.41 2.10
C PRO A 98 25.78 -4.80 1.89
N ASP A 99 26.07 -5.14 0.64
CA ASP A 99 26.85 -6.31 0.23
C ASP A 99 26.24 -7.70 0.56
N GLU A 100 24.95 -7.79 0.90
CA GLU A 100 24.21 -9.06 0.86
C GLU A 100 23.78 -9.39 -0.58
N GLU A 101 23.61 -10.68 -0.88
CA GLU A 101 23.26 -11.17 -2.23
C GLU A 101 22.02 -10.48 -2.82
N ASP A 102 21.04 -10.16 -1.96
CA ASP A 102 19.78 -9.55 -2.36
C ASP A 102 19.67 -8.04 -2.08
N SER A 103 20.74 -7.39 -1.59
CA SER A 103 20.75 -5.95 -1.26
C SER A 103 20.33 -5.09 -2.44
N THR A 104 20.89 -5.34 -3.63
CA THR A 104 20.55 -4.58 -4.84
C THR A 104 19.06 -4.70 -5.17
N LYS A 105 18.50 -5.92 -5.06
CA LYS A 105 17.08 -6.17 -5.32
C LYS A 105 16.20 -5.43 -4.31
N LYS A 106 16.52 -5.52 -3.02
CA LYS A 106 15.81 -4.82 -1.94
C LYS A 106 15.85 -3.29 -2.15
N VAL A 107 17.01 -2.70 -2.45
CA VAL A 107 17.15 -1.26 -2.70
C VAL A 107 16.32 -0.82 -3.91
N VAL A 108 16.38 -1.56 -5.03
CA VAL A 108 15.60 -1.23 -6.24
C VAL A 108 14.10 -1.27 -5.98
N MET A 109 13.62 -2.24 -5.19
CA MET A 109 12.21 -2.33 -4.84
C MET A 109 11.77 -1.22 -3.88
N ALA A 110 12.58 -0.88 -2.87
CA ALA A 110 12.34 0.25 -2.00
C ALA A 110 12.29 1.58 -2.78
N HIS A 111 13.22 1.77 -3.73
CA HIS A 111 13.19 2.94 -4.64
C HIS A 111 11.91 2.97 -5.48
N ARG A 112 11.43 1.84 -6.01
CA ARG A 112 10.16 1.78 -6.74
C ARG A 112 8.97 2.20 -5.87
N LEU A 113 8.94 1.80 -4.61
CA LEU A 113 7.89 2.24 -3.67
C LEU A 113 7.92 3.77 -3.52
N LEU A 114 9.10 4.35 -3.27
CA LEU A 114 9.28 5.81 -3.17
C LEU A 114 8.84 6.54 -4.45
N PHE A 115 9.18 6.00 -5.62
CA PHE A 115 8.76 6.55 -6.90
C PHE A 115 7.23 6.51 -7.07
N LEU A 116 6.59 5.40 -6.73
CA LEU A 116 5.13 5.25 -6.80
C LEU A 116 4.41 6.20 -5.83
N ILE A 117 4.99 6.47 -4.65
CA ILE A 117 4.47 7.47 -3.71
C ILE A 117 4.44 8.86 -4.37
N VAL A 118 5.48 9.27 -5.09
CA VAL A 118 5.47 10.54 -5.83
C VAL A 118 4.33 10.56 -6.86
N GLY A 119 4.11 9.44 -7.56
CA GLY A 119 2.98 9.27 -8.47
C GLY A 119 1.62 9.45 -7.79
N ILE A 120 1.42 8.87 -6.61
CA ILE A 120 0.21 9.04 -5.79
C ILE A 120 0.02 10.51 -5.40
N LYS A 121 1.08 11.20 -4.94
CA LYS A 121 1.02 12.63 -4.57
C LYS A 121 0.54 13.50 -5.73
N GLN A 122 1.04 13.24 -6.93
CA GLN A 122 0.79 14.08 -8.10
C GLN A 122 -0.54 13.78 -8.82
N ASN A 123 -1.13 12.59 -8.62
CA ASN A 123 -2.28 12.13 -9.42
C ASN A 123 -3.46 11.68 -8.55
N ILE A 124 -4.64 11.53 -9.17
CA ILE A 124 -5.83 10.92 -8.55
C ILE A 124 -6.21 9.59 -9.23
N ASP A 125 -5.27 8.98 -9.96
CA ASP A 125 -5.48 7.66 -10.55
C ASP A 125 -5.26 6.57 -9.50
N ILE A 126 -6.33 5.83 -9.17
CA ILE A 126 -6.31 4.72 -8.21
C ILE A 126 -5.30 3.62 -8.60
N LYS A 127 -4.94 3.50 -9.89
CA LYS A 127 -3.92 2.57 -10.35
C LYS A 127 -2.56 2.82 -9.70
N MET A 128 -2.23 4.07 -9.35
CA MET A 128 -0.97 4.38 -8.66
C MET A 128 -0.93 3.73 -7.27
N VAL A 129 -2.05 3.76 -6.55
CA VAL A 129 -2.19 3.12 -5.24
C VAL A 129 -2.12 1.60 -5.37
N LYS A 130 -2.80 1.03 -6.37
CA LYS A 130 -2.74 -0.41 -6.64
C LYS A 130 -1.33 -0.87 -6.97
N ASN A 131 -0.62 -0.14 -7.83
CA ASN A 131 0.78 -0.45 -8.17
C ASN A 131 1.69 -0.38 -6.94
N PHE A 132 1.48 0.61 -6.06
CA PHE A 132 2.20 0.71 -4.79
C PHE A 132 1.92 -0.51 -3.91
N GLN A 133 0.64 -0.87 -3.73
CA GLN A 133 0.23 -2.04 -2.95
C GLN A 133 0.86 -3.33 -3.50
N ASP A 134 0.78 -3.57 -4.80
CA ASP A 134 1.35 -4.76 -5.44
C ASP A 134 2.88 -4.83 -5.29
N GLN A 135 3.58 -3.68 -5.32
CA GLN A 135 5.02 -3.64 -5.02
C GLN A 135 5.31 -3.85 -3.54
N TRP A 136 4.44 -3.32 -2.67
CA TRP A 136 4.60 -3.41 -1.23
C TRP A 136 4.47 -4.86 -0.76
N GLU A 137 3.46 -5.61 -1.21
CA GLU A 137 3.34 -7.05 -0.93
C GLU A 137 4.60 -7.81 -1.37
N LYS A 138 5.06 -7.59 -2.61
CA LYS A 138 6.30 -8.22 -3.11
C LYS A 138 7.54 -7.83 -2.31
N PHE A 139 7.58 -6.62 -1.78
CA PHE A 139 8.70 -6.13 -0.99
C PHE A 139 8.71 -6.74 0.40
N LYS A 140 7.54 -6.90 1.06
CA LYS A 140 7.39 -7.63 2.33
C LYS A 140 7.99 -9.04 2.22
N LEU A 141 7.77 -9.72 1.09
CA LEU A 141 8.31 -11.07 0.85
C LEU A 141 9.85 -11.16 0.89
N LEU A 142 10.59 -10.05 0.79
CA LEU A 142 12.06 -10.06 0.83
C LEU A 142 12.64 -10.03 2.25
N PHE A 143 11.80 -9.80 3.27
CA PHE A 143 12.25 -9.65 4.66
C PHE A 143 11.78 -10.78 5.58
N HIS A 144 11.36 -11.93 5.05
CA HIS A 144 10.97 -13.08 5.88
C HIS A 144 12.12 -13.48 6.81
N VAL A 145 12.01 -13.07 8.07
CA VAL A 145 12.88 -13.44 9.18
C VAL A 145 12.54 -14.87 9.61
N GLU A 146 13.53 -15.66 10.03
CA GLU A 146 13.32 -16.95 10.67
C GLU A 146 12.22 -16.84 11.75
N GLY A 147 11.09 -17.54 11.55
CA GLY A 147 9.99 -17.61 12.52
C GLY A 147 8.76 -16.75 12.22
N TYR A 148 8.72 -15.97 11.13
CA TYR A 148 7.48 -15.30 10.69
C TYR A 148 6.83 -16.08 9.53
N GLU A 149 5.78 -16.85 9.83
CA GLU A 149 4.93 -17.47 8.81
C GLU A 149 3.84 -16.49 8.35
N CYS A 150 4.01 -15.89 7.17
CA CYS A 150 2.95 -15.17 6.48
C CYS A 150 1.89 -16.15 5.95
N LYS A 151 1.05 -16.70 6.83
CA LYS A 151 -0.05 -17.62 6.45
C LYS A 151 -1.04 -16.98 5.49
N MET A 152 -1.20 -15.66 5.57
CA MET A 152 -2.12 -14.91 4.70
C MET A 152 -1.62 -14.76 3.27
N GLU A 153 -0.31 -14.68 3.05
CA GLU A 153 0.24 -14.49 1.71
C GLU A 153 0.36 -15.81 0.94
N GLN A 154 0.62 -16.93 1.62
CA GLN A 154 0.54 -18.26 1.00
C GLN A 154 -0.88 -18.58 0.52
N LEU A 155 -1.90 -18.20 1.31
CA LEU A 155 -3.31 -18.35 0.93
C LEU A 155 -3.67 -17.44 -0.25
N LYS A 156 -3.29 -16.15 -0.19
CA LYS A 156 -3.54 -15.20 -1.30
C LYS A 156 -2.80 -15.56 -2.58
N LEU A 157 -1.54 -16.03 -2.52
CA LEU A 157 -0.80 -16.48 -3.70
C LEU A 157 -1.48 -17.68 -4.34
N LYS A 158 -1.91 -18.65 -3.52
CA LYS A 158 -2.62 -19.84 -4.00
C LYS A 158 -3.95 -19.46 -4.65
N GLU A 159 -4.73 -18.58 -4.03
CA GLU A 159 -5.97 -18.05 -4.60
C GLU A 159 -5.74 -17.30 -5.92
N TRP A 160 -4.65 -16.52 -6.02
CA TRP A 160 -4.28 -15.80 -7.24
C TRP A 160 -3.78 -16.73 -8.35
N GLU A 161 -3.00 -17.76 -8.01
CA GLU A 161 -2.59 -18.82 -8.94
C GLU A 161 -3.81 -19.55 -9.50
N GLU A 162 -4.73 -19.96 -8.63
CA GLU A 162 -5.98 -20.60 -9.01
C GLU A 162 -6.86 -19.67 -9.87
N ALA A 163 -6.92 -18.37 -9.55
CA ALA A 163 -7.65 -17.38 -10.35
C ALA A 163 -7.04 -17.19 -11.76
N ARG A 164 -5.71 -17.12 -11.89
CA ARG A 164 -5.04 -17.03 -13.20
C ARG A 164 -5.23 -18.27 -14.04
N GLU A 165 -5.15 -19.46 -13.45
CA GLU A 165 -5.38 -20.71 -14.16
C GLU A 165 -6.83 -20.87 -14.61
N ARG A 166 -7.80 -20.39 -13.80
CA ARG A 166 -9.21 -20.30 -14.23
C ARG A 166 -9.40 -19.35 -15.40
N ALA A 167 -8.80 -18.16 -15.35
CA ALA A 167 -8.88 -17.17 -16.42
C ALA A 167 -8.28 -17.70 -17.74
N LYS A 168 -7.11 -18.35 -17.70
CA LYS A 168 -6.51 -18.98 -18.89
C LYS A 168 -7.38 -20.09 -19.47
N LYS A 169 -8.04 -20.89 -18.62
CA LYS A 169 -8.96 -21.94 -19.06
C LYS A 169 -10.21 -21.37 -19.71
N GLN A 170 -10.76 -20.28 -19.15
CA GLN A 170 -11.89 -19.56 -19.75
C GLN A 170 -11.52 -18.95 -21.10
N ASP A 171 -10.34 -18.34 -21.21
CA ASP A 171 -9.84 -17.74 -22.45
C ASP A 171 -9.61 -18.81 -23.53
N ALA A 172 -9.12 -20.00 -23.15
CA ALA A 172 -8.99 -21.14 -24.07
C ALA A 172 -10.36 -21.69 -24.53
N THR A 173 -11.35 -21.78 -23.63
CA THR A 173 -12.70 -22.24 -24.00
C THR A 173 -13.47 -21.23 -24.85
N ASP A 174 -13.32 -19.93 -24.60
CA ASP A 174 -13.96 -18.88 -25.41
C ASP A 174 -13.35 -18.81 -26.82
N HIS A 175 -12.06 -19.15 -26.95
CA HIS A 175 -11.38 -19.20 -28.25
C HIS A 175 -11.78 -20.44 -29.09
N ASP A 176 -12.18 -21.54 -28.46
CA ASP A 176 -12.70 -22.74 -29.12
C ASP A 176 -14.18 -22.60 -29.55
N HIS A 177 -14.98 -21.77 -28.85
CA HIS A 177 -16.38 -21.51 -29.20
C HIS A 177 -16.60 -20.45 -30.29
N ALA A 178 -15.56 -19.68 -30.65
CA ALA A 178 -15.64 -18.65 -31.69
C ALA A 178 -15.52 -19.21 -33.13
N HIS A 179 -15.28 -20.52 -33.30
CA HIS A 179 -14.99 -21.10 -34.62
C HIS A 179 -16.17 -21.76 -35.34
N ASP A 180 -17.39 -21.75 -34.78
CA ASP A 180 -18.54 -22.50 -35.33
C ASP A 180 -19.69 -21.68 -35.92
N HIS A 181 -19.54 -20.36 -36.06
CA HIS A 181 -20.56 -19.52 -36.71
C HIS A 181 -19.94 -18.52 -37.68
N ASP A 182 -19.62 -18.97 -38.89
CA ASP A 182 -19.89 -18.22 -40.13
C ASP A 182 -19.34 -18.98 -41.34
N HIS A 183 -20.22 -19.60 -42.13
CA HIS A 183 -20.09 -19.73 -43.57
C HIS A 183 -21.39 -20.29 -44.16
N ASP A 184 -22.30 -19.40 -44.60
CA ASP A 184 -23.22 -19.70 -45.71
C ASP A 184 -23.85 -18.42 -46.28
N HIS A 185 -23.09 -17.68 -47.09
CA HIS A 185 -23.65 -16.74 -48.07
C HIS A 185 -22.88 -16.84 -49.38
N ALA A 186 -23.31 -17.78 -50.25
CA ALA A 186 -22.90 -17.84 -51.64
C ALA A 186 -23.66 -16.79 -52.47
N HIS A 187 -22.99 -15.68 -52.80
CA HIS A 187 -23.43 -14.78 -53.87
C HIS A 187 -22.82 -15.23 -55.20
N ALA A 188 -23.63 -15.87 -56.05
CA ALA A 188 -23.30 -16.09 -57.45
C ALA A 188 -23.76 -14.87 -58.27
N HIS A 189 -22.83 -13.97 -58.57
CA HIS A 189 -22.98 -13.03 -59.69
C HIS A 189 -22.40 -13.70 -60.95
N HIS A 190 -23.24 -13.89 -61.96
CA HIS A 190 -22.78 -14.13 -63.32
C HIS A 190 -23.44 -13.13 -64.29
N HIS A 191 -22.57 -12.54 -65.10
CA HIS A 191 -22.76 -11.46 -66.05
C HIS A 191 -23.39 -11.88 -67.40
N HIS A 192 -23.82 -10.85 -68.14
CA HIS A 192 -24.03 -10.74 -69.60
C HIS A 192 -25.29 -11.44 -70.14
N HIS A 193 -26.26 -10.75 -70.77
CA HIS A 193 -26.16 -9.85 -71.93
C HIS A 193 -27.38 -8.91 -72.01
#